data_AF-A0A6A5VH19-F1
#
_entry.id   AF-A0A6A5VH19-F1
#
_cell.length_a   1.000
_cell.length_b   1.000
_cell.length_c   1.000
_cell.angle_alpha   90.00
_cell.angle_beta   90.00
_cell.angle_gamma   90.00
#
_symmetry.space_group_name_H-M   'P 1'
#
loop_
_entity.id
_entity.type
_entity.pdbx_description
1 polymer ?
#
loop_
_entity_poly.entity_id
_entity_poly.type
_entity_poly.pdbx_seq_one_letter_code
_entity_poly.pdbx_strand_id
1 'polypeptide(L)'
;MPKSCTLCSTPRSILIRCQIDETQQWHFVGTGACWKPVSGGVEGARGLENEYPHYRYGGMWKDRSADGPVSAKKPRKVKERRKEEARRRVNADKEEEDRED
;
A
#
# COMPACT_ATOMS: atom_id res chain seq x y z
N MET A 1 6.61 14.03 9.07
CA MET A 1 7.78 13.81 9.94
C MET A 1 8.27 12.41 9.65
N PRO A 2 9.53 12.25 9.21
CA PRO A 2 10.07 10.95 8.82
C PRO A 2 10.12 10.05 10.05
N LYS A 3 9.65 8.81 9.89
CA LYS A 3 9.84 7.79 10.93
C LYS A 3 11.26 7.25 10.85
N SER A 4 11.80 6.84 11.99
CA SER A 4 13.09 6.18 12.07
C SER A 4 12.93 4.67 11.86
N CYS A 5 13.90 4.09 11.16
CA CYS A 5 14.00 2.63 11.07
C CYS A 5 14.32 2.05 12.46
N THR A 6 13.62 1.00 12.88
CA THR A 6 13.88 0.34 14.17
C THR A 6 15.29 -0.24 14.27
N LEU A 7 15.87 -0.71 13.17
CA LEU A 7 17.15 -1.43 13.18
C LEU A 7 18.38 -0.51 13.18
N CYS A 8 18.31 0.62 12.49
CA CYS A 8 19.47 1.53 12.32
C CYS A 8 19.20 2.96 12.78
N SER A 9 18.02 3.22 13.36
CA SER A 9 17.56 4.54 13.84
C SER A 9 17.58 5.66 12.81
N THR A 10 17.85 5.36 11.54
CA THR A 10 17.97 6.35 10.48
C THR A 10 16.56 6.79 10.06
N PRO A 11 16.26 8.10 10.04
CA PRO A 11 14.99 8.62 9.54
C PRO A 11 14.88 8.41 8.03
N ARG A 12 13.75 7.88 7.56
CA ARG A 12 13.47 7.68 6.14
C ARG A 12 12.04 8.12 5.81
N SER A 13 11.84 8.60 4.59
CA SER A 13 10.51 8.95 4.05
C SER A 13 9.70 7.73 3.62
N ILE A 14 10.35 6.58 3.36
CA ILE A 14 9.73 5.32 2.98
C ILE A 14 10.29 4.20 3.86
N LEU A 15 9.41 3.42 4.47
CA LEU A 15 9.71 2.28 5.34
C LEU A 15 8.77 1.12 5.01
N ILE A 16 9.11 -0.07 5.46
CA ILE A 16 8.26 -1.24 5.43
C ILE A 16 7.76 -1.46 6.84
N ARG A 17 6.44 -1.58 7.02
CA ARG A 17 5.86 -2.01 8.28
C ARG A 17 5.91 -3.54 8.32
N CYS A 18 6.55 -4.14 9.31
CA CYS A 18 6.63 -5.60 9.44
C CYS A 18 6.78 -6.04 10.90
N GLN A 19 6.33 -7.25 11.20
CA GLN A 19 6.74 -7.99 12.40
C GLN A 19 8.01 -8.77 12.05
N ILE A 20 8.98 -8.80 12.94
CA ILE A 20 10.29 -9.45 12.71
C ILE A 20 10.75 -10.31 13.90
N ASP A 21 10.02 -10.26 15.02
CA ASP A 21 10.39 -10.91 16.28
C ASP A 21 9.16 -11.58 16.92
N GLU A 22 9.42 -12.39 17.93
CA GLU A 22 8.40 -13.11 18.71
C GLU A 22 7.40 -12.21 19.43
N THR A 23 7.74 -10.93 19.64
CA THR A 23 6.87 -9.97 20.33
C THR A 23 5.66 -9.61 19.48
N GLN A 24 5.68 -9.94 18.18
CA GLN A 24 4.62 -9.63 17.22
C GLN A 24 4.31 -8.12 17.13
N GLN A 25 5.25 -7.29 17.57
CA GLN A 25 5.14 -5.84 17.46
C GLN A 25 5.42 -5.40 16.02
N TRP A 26 4.70 -4.36 15.60
CA TRP A 26 4.88 -3.77 14.28
C TRP A 26 6.05 -2.81 14.29
N HIS A 27 7.10 -3.16 13.55
CA HIS A 27 8.28 -2.35 13.36
C HIS A 27 8.25 -1.62 12.04
N PHE A 28 9.00 -0.51 11.94
CA PHE A 28 9.24 0.16 10.68
C PHE A 28 10.69 -0.07 10.27
N VAL A 29 10.90 -0.81 9.18
CA VAL A 29 12.23 -1.19 8.70
C VAL A 29 12.53 -0.49 7.38
N GLY A 30 13.78 -0.01 7.24
CA GLY A 30 14.24 0.65 6.02
C GLY A 30 14.29 -0.31 4.83
N THR A 31 13.89 0.19 3.66
CA THR A 31 14.02 -0.56 2.40
C THR A 31 15.50 -0.83 2.10
N GLY A 32 15.79 -2.02 1.55
CA GLY A 32 17.16 -2.43 1.21
C GLY A 32 17.89 -3.09 2.38
N ALA A 33 18.96 -2.45 2.88
CA ALA A 33 19.93 -3.07 3.79
C ALA A 33 19.34 -3.58 5.11
N CYS A 34 18.34 -2.89 5.65
CA CYS A 34 17.70 -3.28 6.91
C CYS A 34 16.61 -4.32 6.71
N TRP A 35 15.93 -4.33 5.56
CA TRP A 35 14.83 -5.25 5.29
C TRP A 35 15.27 -6.62 4.78
N LYS A 36 16.31 -6.69 3.95
CA LYS A 36 16.88 -7.95 3.46
C LYS A 36 17.19 -8.96 4.57
N PRO A 37 17.91 -8.61 5.66
CA PRO A 37 18.27 -9.59 6.69
C PRO A 37 17.09 -10.11 7.51
N VAL A 38 15.95 -9.41 7.54
CA VAL A 38 14.76 -9.81 8.32
C VAL A 38 13.67 -10.50 7.51
N SER A 39 13.80 -10.53 6.18
CA SER A 39 12.77 -11.06 5.26
C SER A 39 13.32 -12.02 4.21
N GLY A 40 14.65 -12.21 4.16
CA GLY A 40 15.33 -12.85 3.05
C GLY A 40 15.27 -12.06 1.74
N GLY A 41 14.77 -10.82 1.77
CA GLY A 41 14.50 -10.02 0.57
C GLY A 41 13.22 -10.43 -0.18
N VAL A 42 12.38 -11.27 0.42
CA VAL A 42 11.11 -11.74 -0.18
C VAL A 42 9.93 -11.12 0.55
N GLU A 43 8.98 -10.57 -0.21
CA GLU A 43 7.73 -10.05 0.36
C GLU A 43 6.94 -11.18 1.05
N GLY A 44 6.79 -11.04 2.37
CA GLY A 44 6.13 -12.01 3.24
C GLY A 44 6.95 -13.25 3.60
N ALA A 45 8.25 -13.28 3.30
CA ALA A 45 9.12 -14.46 3.51
C ALA A 45 8.52 -15.77 2.93
N ARG A 46 7.77 -15.68 1.82
CA ARG A 46 7.17 -16.84 1.17
C ARG A 46 8.25 -17.84 0.75
N GLY A 47 8.16 -19.08 1.22
CA GLY A 47 9.17 -20.11 0.98
C GLY A 47 10.40 -20.02 1.90
N LEU A 48 10.44 -19.04 2.79
CA LEU A 48 11.46 -18.86 3.83
C LEU A 48 10.80 -18.81 5.23
N GLU A 49 9.58 -19.34 5.37
CA GLU A 49 8.86 -19.29 6.65
C GLU A 49 9.62 -19.97 7.79
N ASN A 50 10.42 -21.00 7.50
CA ASN A 50 11.24 -21.67 8.51
C ASN A 50 12.45 -20.82 8.95
N GLU A 51 12.96 -19.97 8.08
CA GLU A 51 14.12 -19.09 8.36
C GLU A 51 13.66 -17.77 9.00
N TYR A 52 12.43 -17.34 8.69
CA TYR A 52 11.80 -16.13 9.22
C TYR A 52 10.41 -16.39 9.80
N PRO A 53 10.29 -17.21 10.86
CA PRO A 53 8.99 -17.67 11.39
C PRO A 53 8.09 -16.53 11.87
N HIS A 54 8.71 -15.49 12.42
CA HIS A 54 8.02 -14.32 12.97
C HIS A 54 7.82 -13.19 11.96
N TYR A 55 8.34 -13.34 10.73
CA TYR A 55 8.22 -12.30 9.74
C TYR A 55 6.79 -12.19 9.23
N ARG A 56 6.20 -10.99 9.33
CA ARG A 56 4.90 -10.67 8.72
C ARG A 56 4.96 -9.33 8.02
N TYR A 57 4.56 -9.32 6.75
CA TYR A 57 4.51 -8.11 5.95
C TYR A 57 3.25 -7.28 6.28
N GLY A 58 3.43 -6.02 6.66
CA GLY A 58 2.37 -5.08 7.04
C GLY A 58 2.16 -3.91 6.08
N GLY A 59 2.78 -3.98 4.90
CA GLY A 59 2.68 -2.94 3.88
C GLY A 59 3.75 -1.85 3.94
N MET A 60 3.82 -1.07 2.86
CA MET A 60 4.74 0.05 2.75
C MET A 60 4.20 1.28 3.49
N TRP A 61 5.02 1.87 4.34
CA TRP A 61 4.78 3.14 5.00
C TRP A 61 5.52 4.26 4.28
N LYS A 62 4.86 5.40 4.09
CA LYS A 62 5.45 6.59 3.49
C LYS A 62 5.08 7.82 4.31
N ASP A 63 6.02 8.75 4.48
CA ASP A 63 5.73 10.04 5.08
C ASP A 63 4.82 10.82 4.14
N ARG A 64 3.62 11.16 4.61
CA ARG A 64 2.61 11.90 3.86
C ARG A 64 3.02 13.35 3.60
N SER A 65 4.02 13.84 4.33
CA SER A 65 4.57 15.19 4.19
C SER A 65 5.76 15.29 3.23
N ALA A 66 6.37 14.17 2.83
CA ALA A 66 7.64 14.18 2.10
C ALA A 66 7.50 14.45 0.59
N ASP A 67 6.30 14.31 0.02
CA ASP A 67 6.01 14.66 -1.38
C ASP A 67 4.53 15.00 -1.52
N GLY A 68 4.20 15.87 -2.48
CA GLY A 68 2.86 16.39 -2.77
C GLY A 68 1.77 15.34 -3.06
N PRO A 69 0.62 15.74 -3.66
CA PRO A 69 -0.69 15.10 -3.49
C PRO A 69 -0.59 13.57 -3.56
N VAL A 70 -0.69 12.98 -2.37
CA VAL A 70 -0.56 11.54 -2.10
C VAL A 70 -1.16 10.71 -3.23
N SER A 71 -0.28 9.96 -3.89
CA SER A 71 -0.45 9.11 -5.08
C SER A 71 -1.51 7.98 -4.97
N ALA A 72 -2.51 8.10 -4.10
CA ALA A 72 -3.71 7.26 -4.10
C ALA A 72 -4.99 8.05 -4.49
N LYS A 73 -4.91 9.38 -4.65
CA LYS A 73 -6.07 10.16 -5.10
C LYS A 73 -6.20 10.02 -6.61
N LYS A 74 -7.13 9.17 -7.05
CA LYS A 74 -7.48 8.98 -8.46
C LYS A 74 -7.56 10.35 -9.15
N PRO A 75 -6.81 10.61 -10.24
CA PRO A 75 -6.76 11.92 -10.87
C PRO A 75 -8.18 12.40 -11.19
N ARG A 76 -8.44 13.72 -11.05
CA ARG A 76 -9.78 14.28 -11.26
C ARG A 76 -10.38 13.86 -12.61
N LYS A 77 -9.56 13.89 -13.66
CA LYS A 77 -9.93 13.44 -15.01
C LYS A 77 -10.45 11.98 -15.06
N VAL A 78 -9.84 11.09 -14.28
CA VAL A 78 -10.26 9.68 -14.20
C VAL A 78 -11.56 9.53 -13.42
N LYS A 79 -11.79 10.37 -12.39
CA LYS A 79 -13.06 10.40 -11.64
C LYS A 79 -14.22 10.88 -12.52
N GLU A 80 -14.02 11.97 -13.27
CA GLU A 80 -15.04 12.53 -14.15
C GLU A 80 -15.44 11.54 -15.26
N ARG A 81 -14.45 10.91 -15.93
CA ARG A 81 -14.73 9.90 -16.97
C ARG A 81 -15.63 8.78 -16.45
N ARG A 82 -15.30 8.21 -15.27
CA ARG A 82 -16.08 7.12 -14.68
C ARG A 82 -17.51 7.54 -14.31
N LYS A 83 -17.68 8.79 -13.87
CA LYS A 83 -18.99 9.35 -13.54
C LYS A 83 -19.84 9.52 -14.80
N GLU A 84 -19.24 9.96 -15.90
CA GLU A 84 -19.90 10.06 -17.19
C GLU A 84 -20.30 8.69 -17.75
N GLU A 85 -19.39 7.71 -17.72
CA GLU A 85 -19.69 6.33 -18.14
C GLU A 85 -20.84 5.73 -17.34
N ALA A 86 -20.88 5.94 -16.02
CA ALA A 86 -21.98 5.49 -15.18
C ALA A 86 -23.31 6.18 -15.54
N ARG A 87 -23.30 7.49 -15.80
CA ARG A 87 -24.49 8.23 -16.24
C ARG A 87 -25.00 7.73 -17.60
N ARG A 88 -24.10 7.44 -18.53
CA ARG A 88 -24.47 6.90 -19.85
C ARG A 88 -25.14 5.54 -19.74
N ARG A 89 -24.68 4.67 -18.85
CA ARG A 89 -25.34 3.36 -18.58
C ARG A 89 -26.75 3.57 -18.04
N VAL A 90 -26.88 4.35 -16.97
CA VAL A 90 -28.20 4.63 -16.36
C VAL A 90 -29.18 5.23 -17.36
N ASN A 91 -28.71 6.14 -18.23
CA ASN A 91 -29.56 6.72 -19.26
C ASN A 91 -29.93 5.70 -20.34
N ALA A 92 -29.01 4.83 -20.76
CA ALA A 92 -29.29 3.79 -21.73
C ALA A 92 -30.28 2.75 -21.19
N ASP A 93 -30.12 2.32 -19.94
CA ASP A 93 -31.07 1.42 -19.26
C ASP A 93 -32.47 2.05 -19.20
N LYS A 94 -32.55 3.36 -18.93
CA LYS A 94 -33.82 4.10 -18.92
C LYS A 94 -34.46 4.26 -20.30
N GLU A 95 -33.66 4.53 -21.33
CA GLU A 95 -34.13 4.60 -22.72
C GLU A 95 -34.56 3.24 -23.28
N GLU A 96 -34.07 2.14 -22.71
CA GLU A 96 -34.51 0.78 -23.02
C GLU A 96 -35.84 0.47 -22.31
N GLU A 97 -35.96 0.78 -21.02
CA GLU A 97 -37.21 0.67 -20.25
C GLU A 97 -38.35 1.50 -20.87
N ASP A 98 -38.08 2.77 -21.24
CA ASP A 98 -39.06 3.66 -21.90
C ASP A 98 -39.43 3.18 -23.34
N ARG A 99 -38.70 2.23 -23.93
CA ARG A 99 -38.99 1.66 -25.27
C ARG A 99 -39.78 0.35 -25.19
N GLU A 100 -39.74 -0.34 -24.05
CA GLU A 100 -40.45 -1.60 -23.82
C GLU A 100 -41.88 -1.42 -23.24
N ASP A 101 -42.27 -0.19 -22.85
CA ASP A 101 -43.63 0.23 -22.45
C ASP A 101 -44.44 0.79 -23.64
#